data_AF-X1W249-F1
#
_entry.id   AF-X1W249-F1
#
_cell.length_a   1.000
_cell.length_b   1.000
_cell.length_c   1.000
_cell.angle_alpha   90.00
_cell.angle_beta   90.00
_cell.angle_gamma   90.00
#
_symmetry.space_group_name_H-M   'P 1'
#
loop_
_entity.id
_entity.type
_entity.pdbx_description
1 polymer ?
#
loop_
_entity_poly.entity_id
_entity_poly.type
_entity_poly.pdbx_seq_one_letter_code
_entity_poly.pdbx_strand_id
1 'polypeptide(L)'
;YYTDPMNPDTDSDSITDGDEINIYLTDPFNNDTDSDGLLDGEEVYLHFTDPLLEDTDSDGLNDYDEINIYNTDPLNADTDSDTMPDGWEIFNLLDPLINDTAL
;
A
#
# COMPACT_ATOMS: atom_id res chain seq x y z
N TYR A 1 -8.99 -23.98 -1.85
CA TYR A 1 -8.72 -23.06 -2.96
C TYR A 1 -8.70 -23.89 -4.24
N TYR A 2 -9.50 -23.52 -5.24
CA TYR A 2 -9.63 -24.21 -6.52
C TYR A 2 -9.10 -23.29 -7.61
N THR A 3 -7.78 -23.11 -7.65
CA THR A 3 -7.11 -22.38 -8.72
C THR A 3 -6.95 -23.30 -9.94
N ASP A 4 -6.87 -22.72 -11.15
CA ASP A 4 -6.73 -23.50 -12.38
C ASP A 4 -5.24 -23.80 -12.63
N PRO A 5 -4.79 -25.07 -12.65
CA PRO A 5 -3.39 -25.39 -12.96
C PRO A 5 -2.91 -24.91 -14.34
N MET A 6 -3.82 -24.53 -15.24
CA MET A 6 -3.51 -23.96 -16.55
C MET A 6 -3.49 -22.42 -16.56
N ASN A 7 -3.95 -21.77 -15.50
CA ASN A 7 -3.83 -20.34 -15.28
C ASN A 7 -3.20 -20.08 -13.91
N PRO A 8 -1.87 -19.94 -13.82
CA PRO A 8 -1.16 -19.86 -12.55
C PRO A 8 -1.30 -18.50 -11.83
N ASP A 9 -2.00 -17.54 -12.42
CA ASP A 9 -2.25 -16.18 -11.94
C ASP A 9 -3.71 -15.86 -12.33
N THR A 10 -4.61 -16.07 -11.37
CA THR A 10 -6.05 -16.17 -11.63
C THR A 10 -6.73 -14.81 -11.79
N ASP A 11 -6.28 -13.79 -11.08
CA ASP A 11 -6.82 -12.43 -11.12
C ASP A 11 -5.93 -11.44 -11.90
N SER A 12 -4.78 -11.89 -12.41
CA SER A 12 -3.90 -11.15 -13.31
C SER A 12 -3.23 -9.91 -12.68
N ASP A 13 -2.85 -10.03 -11.41
CA ASP A 13 -2.16 -8.99 -10.63
C ASP A 13 -0.61 -9.10 -10.72
N SER A 14 -0.09 -10.17 -11.34
CA SER A 14 1.33 -10.53 -11.47
C SER A 14 1.93 -11.37 -10.34
N ILE A 15 1.14 -11.77 -9.34
CA ILE A 15 1.49 -12.79 -8.37
C ILE A 15 0.91 -14.13 -8.85
N THR A 16 1.62 -15.23 -8.56
CA THR A 16 1.04 -16.55 -8.87
C THR A 16 0.11 -16.99 -7.75
N ASP A 17 -0.99 -17.66 -8.07
CA ASP A 17 -1.96 -18.21 -7.10
C ASP A 17 -1.28 -18.99 -5.96
N GLY A 18 -0.17 -19.66 -6.29
CA GLY A 18 0.64 -20.40 -5.34
C GLY A 18 1.37 -19.49 -4.34
N ASP A 19 1.95 -18.39 -4.81
CA ASP A 19 2.64 -17.41 -3.97
C ASP A 19 1.65 -16.59 -3.15
N GLU A 20 0.50 -16.22 -3.71
CA GLU A 20 -0.60 -15.58 -2.99
C GLU A 20 -1.04 -16.44 -1.79
N ILE A 21 -1.33 -17.73 -2.01
CA ILE A 21 -1.80 -18.60 -0.93
C ILE A 21 -0.70 -18.91 0.12
N ASN A 22 0.57 -19.04 -0.29
CA ASN A 22 1.63 -19.60 0.57
C ASN A 22 2.67 -18.59 1.07
N ILE A 23 2.78 -17.41 0.44
CA ILE A 23 3.81 -16.41 0.72
C ILE A 23 3.17 -15.11 1.18
N TYR A 24 2.34 -14.50 0.34
CA TYR A 24 1.78 -13.16 0.59
C TYR A 24 0.45 -13.17 1.34
N LEU A 25 -0.24 -14.31 1.32
CA LEU A 25 -1.53 -14.53 1.99
C LEU A 25 -2.69 -13.67 1.44
N THR A 26 -2.56 -13.21 0.20
CA THR A 26 -3.59 -12.51 -0.58
C THR A 26 -4.65 -13.46 -1.16
N ASP A 27 -5.74 -12.93 -1.70
CA ASP A 27 -6.80 -13.73 -2.33
C ASP A 27 -6.57 -13.87 -3.84
N PRO A 28 -6.27 -15.09 -4.37
CA PRO A 28 -5.97 -15.32 -5.79
C PRO A 28 -7.13 -15.08 -6.77
N PHE A 29 -8.25 -14.55 -6.29
CA PHE A 29 -9.38 -14.15 -7.11
C PHE A 29 -9.68 -12.64 -6.97
N ASN A 30 -8.83 -11.91 -6.28
CA ASN A 30 -8.98 -10.50 -6.00
C ASN A 30 -7.62 -9.81 -6.08
N ASN A 31 -7.42 -9.09 -7.18
CA ASN A 31 -6.16 -8.45 -7.55
C ASN A 31 -5.78 -7.23 -6.69
N ASP A 32 -6.53 -6.94 -5.63
CA ASP A 32 -6.46 -5.79 -4.71
C ASP A 32 -7.12 -6.25 -3.39
N THR A 33 -6.36 -6.99 -2.59
CA THR A 33 -6.85 -7.79 -1.47
C THR A 33 -7.37 -6.93 -0.33
N ASP A 34 -6.74 -5.79 -0.06
CA ASP A 34 -7.14 -4.85 0.99
C ASP A 34 -8.05 -3.71 0.49
N SER A 35 -8.22 -3.57 -0.82
CA SER A 35 -9.12 -2.60 -1.45
C SER A 35 -8.68 -1.14 -1.31
N ASP A 36 -7.37 -0.88 -1.25
CA ASP A 36 -6.81 0.47 -1.21
C ASP A 36 -6.72 1.13 -2.60
N GLY A 37 -6.71 0.31 -3.67
CA GLY A 37 -6.66 0.72 -5.07
C GLY A 37 -5.34 0.44 -5.79
N LEU A 38 -4.33 -0.09 -5.09
CA LEU A 38 -3.14 -0.72 -5.67
C LEU A 38 -3.42 -2.19 -5.95
N LEU A 39 -2.69 -2.76 -6.90
CA LEU A 39 -2.74 -4.21 -7.11
C LEU A 39 -1.80 -4.91 -6.13
N ASP A 40 -2.16 -6.09 -5.61
CA ASP A 40 -1.29 -6.84 -4.70
C ASP A 40 0.13 -7.03 -5.29
N GLY A 41 0.21 -7.33 -6.58
CA GLY A 41 1.49 -7.39 -7.30
C GLY A 41 2.25 -6.06 -7.42
N GLU A 42 1.57 -4.92 -7.52
CA GLU A 42 2.21 -3.59 -7.48
C GLU A 42 2.77 -3.31 -6.08
N GLU A 43 2.01 -3.62 -5.05
CA GLU A 43 2.43 -3.48 -3.65
C GLU A 43 3.66 -4.34 -3.37
N VAL A 44 3.64 -5.62 -3.73
CA VAL A 44 4.74 -6.55 -3.46
C VAL A 44 6.01 -6.23 -4.27
N TYR A 45 5.88 -5.88 -5.56
CA TYR A 45 7.03 -5.81 -6.47
C TYR A 45 7.52 -4.39 -6.79
N LEU A 46 6.67 -3.37 -6.63
CA LEU A 46 6.99 -1.98 -7.00
C LEU A 46 7.08 -1.06 -5.78
N HIS A 47 6.08 -1.09 -4.89
CA HIS A 47 5.97 -0.15 -3.77
C HIS A 47 6.54 -0.69 -2.46
N PHE A 48 6.62 -2.02 -2.35
CA PHE A 48 7.06 -2.75 -1.16
C PHE A 48 6.19 -2.52 0.09
N THR A 49 4.92 -2.22 -0.14
CA THR A 49 3.85 -2.12 0.88
C THR A 49 3.29 -3.51 1.24
N ASP A 50 2.43 -3.58 2.26
CA ASP A 50 1.78 -4.82 2.70
C ASP A 50 0.40 -4.96 2.03
N PRO A 51 0.21 -5.91 1.08
CA PRO A 51 -1.04 -6.07 0.31
C PRO A 51 -2.25 -6.57 1.12
N LEU A 52 -2.14 -6.55 2.44
CA LEU A 52 -3.18 -6.93 3.38
C LEU A 52 -3.62 -5.73 4.25
N LEU A 53 -3.03 -4.55 4.04
CA LEU A 53 -3.21 -3.35 4.84
C LEU A 53 -3.35 -2.13 3.93
N GLU A 54 -4.55 -1.54 3.92
CA GLU A 54 -4.79 -0.30 3.18
C GLU A 54 -3.77 0.81 3.52
N ASP A 55 -3.18 0.79 4.71
CA ASP A 55 -2.25 1.79 5.26
C ASP A 55 -1.07 1.04 5.90
N THR A 56 0.03 0.91 5.15
CA THR A 56 1.17 0.06 5.53
C THR A 56 1.92 0.59 6.75
N ASP A 57 2.10 1.91 6.86
CA ASP A 57 2.86 2.53 7.95
C ASP A 57 2.00 3.01 9.14
N SER A 58 0.67 2.92 8.99
CA SER A 58 -0.35 3.18 10.00
C SER A 58 -0.45 4.65 10.43
N ASP A 59 -0.27 5.58 9.50
CA ASP A 59 -0.33 7.03 9.77
C ASP A 59 -1.72 7.66 9.53
N GLY A 60 -2.61 6.93 8.86
CA GLY A 60 -3.98 7.34 8.53
C GLY A 60 -4.21 7.75 7.07
N LEU A 61 -3.22 7.64 6.19
CA LEU A 61 -3.36 7.65 4.74
C LEU A 61 -3.26 6.22 4.19
N ASN A 62 -3.95 5.94 3.09
CA ASN A 62 -3.77 4.66 2.43
C ASN A 62 -2.62 4.74 1.42
N ASP A 63 -1.98 3.60 1.15
CA ASP A 63 -0.77 3.54 0.33
C ASP A 63 -1.01 4.13 -1.08
N TYR A 64 -2.18 3.85 -1.67
CA TYR A 64 -2.60 4.47 -2.93
C TYR A 64 -2.58 6.01 -2.88
N ASP A 65 -3.17 6.65 -1.86
CA ASP A 65 -3.26 8.10 -1.74
C ASP A 65 -1.88 8.70 -1.49
N GLU A 66 -1.05 8.04 -0.68
CA GLU A 66 0.33 8.45 -0.44
C GLU A 66 1.15 8.50 -1.73
N ILE A 67 1.10 7.43 -2.53
CA ILE A 67 1.87 7.33 -3.77
C ILE A 67 1.32 8.27 -4.85
N ASN A 68 0.00 8.32 -5.05
CA ASN A 68 -0.60 8.92 -6.24
C ASN A 68 -1.16 10.33 -6.01
N ILE A 69 -1.43 10.72 -4.77
CA ILE A 69 -2.04 12.02 -4.44
C ILE A 69 -1.05 12.92 -3.69
N TYR A 70 -0.49 12.44 -2.59
CA TYR A 70 0.30 13.27 -1.67
C TYR A 70 1.81 13.21 -1.94
N ASN A 71 2.29 12.17 -2.60
CA ASN A 71 3.71 11.88 -2.86
C ASN A 71 4.53 11.73 -1.56
N THR A 72 3.92 11.15 -0.53
CA THR A 72 4.57 10.72 0.71
C THR A 72 5.17 9.32 0.53
N ASP A 73 5.94 8.86 1.52
CA ASP A 73 6.52 7.52 1.53
C ASP A 73 5.62 6.57 2.32
N PRO A 74 4.90 5.62 1.68
CA PRO A 74 3.94 4.74 2.36
C PRO A 74 4.56 3.73 3.33
N LEU A 75 5.90 3.77 3.48
CA LEU A 75 6.66 2.97 4.42
C LEU A 75 7.18 3.81 5.60
N ASN A 76 6.79 5.08 5.67
CA ASN A 76 7.28 6.03 6.65
C ASN A 76 6.23 7.07 7.00
N ALA A 77 5.59 6.84 8.14
CA ALA A 77 4.49 7.63 8.71
C ALA A 77 4.79 9.11 8.98
N ASP A 78 5.97 9.64 8.63
CA ASP A 78 6.46 11.00 8.83
C ASP A 78 7.54 11.25 7.76
N THR A 79 7.10 11.53 6.53
CA THR A 79 7.92 11.54 5.32
C THR A 79 9.08 12.55 5.41
N ASP A 80 8.83 13.69 6.01
CA ASP A 80 9.80 14.77 6.15
C ASP A 80 10.59 14.75 7.47
N SER A 81 10.27 13.79 8.35
CA SER A 81 10.91 13.53 9.64
C SER A 81 10.82 14.70 10.60
N ASP A 82 9.66 15.35 10.64
CA ASP A 82 9.39 16.52 11.44
C ASP A 82 8.61 16.20 12.73
N THR A 83 8.25 14.95 13.00
CA THR A 83 7.48 14.49 14.17
C THR A 83 5.97 14.67 14.07
N MET A 84 5.45 15.10 12.92
CA MET A 84 4.04 15.08 12.58
C MET A 84 3.79 13.99 11.54
N PRO A 85 2.80 13.09 11.75
CA PRO A 85 2.51 12.09 10.75
C PRO A 85 1.88 12.67 9.49
N ASP A 86 2.16 12.11 8.31
CA ASP A 86 1.71 12.67 7.03
C ASP A 86 0.18 12.75 6.98
N GLY A 87 -0.52 11.69 7.41
CA GLY A 87 -1.97 11.66 7.54
C GLY A 87 -2.53 12.68 8.52
N TRP A 88 -1.80 12.99 9.60
CA TRP A 88 -2.18 14.07 10.50
C TRP A 88 -2.00 15.44 9.86
N GLU A 89 -0.94 15.66 9.11
CA GLU A 89 -0.67 16.90 8.41
C GLU A 89 -1.71 17.20 7.34
N ILE A 90 -2.03 16.21 6.49
CA ILE A 90 -3.10 16.34 5.49
C ILE A 90 -4.44 16.68 6.15
N PHE A 91 -4.79 16.03 7.25
CA PHE A 91 -6.00 16.33 8.01
C PHE A 91 -6.03 17.77 8.55
N ASN A 92 -4.86 18.32 8.93
CA ASN A 92 -4.72 19.68 9.47
C ASN A 92 -4.34 20.73 8.42
N LEU A 93 -4.31 20.37 7.13
CA LEU A 93 -3.93 21.26 6.02
C LEU A 93 -2.50 21.78 6.11
N LEU A 94 -1.58 20.95 6.59
CA LEU A 94 -0.14 21.15 6.57
C LEU A 94 0.48 20.43 5.36
N ASP A 95 1.80 20.59 5.15
CA ASP A 95 2.52 20.04 4.00
C ASP A 95 3.46 18.91 4.46
N PRO A 96 3.11 17.63 4.23
CA PRO A 96 3.87 16.47 4.73
C PRO A 96 5.25 16.28 4.10
N LEU A 97 5.63 17.17 3.19
CA LEU A 97 6.93 17.16 2.52
C LEU A 97 7.85 18.27 3.03
N ILE A 98 7.43 19.06 4.04
CA ILE A 98 8.15 20.24 4.50
C ILE A 98 8.09 20.38 6.02
N ASN A 99 9.27 20.32 6.65
CA ASN A 99 9.39 20.48 8.09
C ASN A 99 8.80 21.82 8.54
N ASP A 100 7.62 21.75 9.15
CA ASP A 100 6.84 22.91 9.57
C ASP A 100 6.52 22.90 11.08
N THR A 101 7.15 21.99 11.83
CA THR A 101 7.22 21.96 13.31
C THR A 101 7.46 23.29 14.02
N ALA A 102 8.12 24.23 13.34
CA ALA A 102 8.55 25.50 13.89
C ALA A 102 7.52 26.64 13.71
N LEU A 103 6.31 26.34 13.20
CA LEU A 103 5.20 27.29 13.08
C LEU A 103 4.61 27.73 14.43
#